data_AF-A0A0M2SL56-F1
#
_entry.id   AF-A0A0M2SL56-F1
#
_cell.length_a   1.000
_cell.length_b   1.000
_cell.length_c   1.000
_cell.angle_alpha   90.00
_cell.angle_beta   90.00
_cell.angle_gamma   90.00
#
_symmetry.space_group_name_H-M   'P 1'
#
loop_
_entity.id
_entity.type
_entity.pdbx_description
1 polymer ?
#
loop_
_entity_poly.entity_id
_entity_poly.type
_entity_poly.pdbx_seq_one_letter_code
_entity_poly.pdbx_strand_id
1 'polypeptide(L)'
;MMNDSQSGKWVFVDCEKEAADLYIMNHTKKGDIAVTQDIGLASTLLAKGVYVLSPRGIQFEEKDIQTALELRHLSAKARRRGEYGKGPRRFSEADRITFGQEFTRLLSNSQCRKLE
;
A
#
# COMPACT_ATOMS: atom_id res chain seq x y z
N MET A 1 -13.92 -9.24 25.72
CA MET A 1 -14.38 -8.21 24.77
C MET A 1 -14.65 -8.89 23.46
N MET A 2 -15.93 -8.93 23.07
CA MET A 2 -16.40 -9.55 21.83
C MET A 2 -15.97 -8.66 20.65
N ASN A 3 -15.23 -9.23 19.71
CA ASN A 3 -14.94 -8.58 18.43
C ASN A 3 -15.95 -9.11 17.41
N ASP A 4 -17.21 -8.71 17.60
CA ASP A 4 -18.29 -9.07 16.70
C ASP A 4 -18.41 -7.97 15.63
N SER A 5 -18.10 -8.34 14.39
CA SER A 5 -18.35 -7.68 13.09
C SER A 5 -17.13 -7.82 12.17
N GLN A 6 -16.98 -8.96 11.49
CA GLN A 6 -16.20 -8.97 10.24
C GLN A 6 -16.97 -8.16 9.19
N SER A 7 -16.85 -6.84 9.20
CA SER A 7 -17.36 -5.96 8.13
C SER A 7 -16.39 -5.90 6.93
N GLY A 8 -15.64 -6.96 6.70
CA GLY A 8 -14.71 -7.08 5.58
C GLY A 8 -15.33 -7.88 4.42
N LYS A 9 -15.25 -7.34 3.21
CA LYS A 9 -15.51 -8.13 2.00
C LYS A 9 -14.23 -8.83 1.57
N TRP A 10 -14.21 -10.14 1.67
CA TRP A 10 -13.15 -10.97 1.10
C TRP A 10 -13.42 -11.21 -0.38
N VAL A 11 -12.40 -11.07 -1.22
CA VAL A 11 -12.50 -11.35 -2.65
C VAL A 11 -11.42 -12.33 -3.05
N PHE A 12 -11.84 -13.40 -3.70
CA PHE A 12 -10.96 -14.41 -4.27
C PHE A 12 -10.73 -14.07 -5.74
N VAL A 13 -9.48 -14.19 -6.16
CA VAL A 13 -9.03 -13.95 -7.54
C VAL A 13 -8.35 -15.21 -8.06
N ASP A 14 -8.13 -15.28 -9.37
CA ASP A 14 -7.44 -16.41 -10.00
C ASP A 14 -6.00 -16.58 -9.48
N CYS A 15 -5.46 -17.79 -9.70
CA CYS A 15 -4.10 -18.15 -9.28
C CYS A 15 -2.99 -17.56 -10.15
N GLU A 16 -3.34 -16.81 -11.19
CA GLU A 16 -2.38 -16.19 -12.09
C GLU A 16 -1.55 -15.11 -11.39
N LYS A 17 -0.32 -14.93 -11.88
CA LYS A 17 0.56 -13.87 -11.41
C LYS A 17 -0.14 -12.53 -11.62
N GLU A 18 -0.08 -11.65 -10.62
CA GLU A 18 -0.69 -10.29 -10.65
C GLU A 18 -2.23 -10.25 -10.69
N ALA A 19 -2.95 -11.38 -10.59
CA ALA A 19 -4.43 -11.39 -10.59
C ALA A 19 -5.03 -10.49 -9.49
N ALA A 20 -4.43 -10.49 -8.29
CA ALA A 20 -4.84 -9.61 -7.19
C ALA A 20 -4.59 -8.13 -7.51
N ASP A 21 -3.43 -7.81 -8.09
CA ASP A 21 -3.06 -6.43 -8.45
C ASP A 21 -4.02 -5.88 -9.50
N LEU A 22 -4.32 -6.68 -10.52
CA LEU A 22 -5.28 -6.33 -11.57
C LEU A 22 -6.70 -6.13 -11.00
N TYR A 23 -7.14 -7.02 -10.09
CA TYR A 23 -8.43 -6.87 -9.43
C TYR A 23 -8.50 -5.55 -8.64
N ILE A 24 -7.50 -5.24 -7.82
CA ILE A 24 -7.43 -4.00 -7.03
C ILE A 24 -7.42 -2.79 -7.97
N MET A 25 -6.61 -2.81 -9.02
CA MET A 25 -6.54 -1.76 -10.02
C MET A 25 -7.89 -1.52 -10.71
N ASN A 26 -8.66 -2.56 -11.00
CA ASN A 26 -9.96 -2.43 -11.66
C ASN A 26 -11.05 -1.91 -10.73
N HIS A 27 -11.00 -2.24 -9.42
CA HIS A 27 -12.06 -1.93 -8.47
C HIS A 27 -11.84 -0.65 -7.66
N THR A 28 -10.64 -0.10 -7.65
CA THR A 28 -10.32 1.18 -6.99
C THR A 28 -10.74 2.37 -7.84
N LYS A 29 -11.06 3.48 -7.19
CA LYS A 29 -11.42 4.77 -7.82
C LYS A 29 -10.57 5.89 -7.24
N LYS A 30 -10.50 7.02 -7.96
CA LYS A 30 -9.83 8.23 -7.47
C LYS A 30 -10.40 8.62 -6.10
N GLY A 31 -9.51 8.88 -5.15
CA GLY A 31 -9.86 9.22 -3.76
C GLY A 31 -10.06 8.02 -2.84
N ASP A 32 -10.03 6.78 -3.34
CA ASP A 32 -9.96 5.60 -2.47
C ASP A 32 -8.61 5.55 -1.73
N ILE A 33 -8.57 4.76 -0.66
CA ILE A 33 -7.36 4.50 0.12
C ILE A 33 -6.99 3.03 -0.04
N ALA A 34 -5.75 2.76 -0.46
CA ALA A 34 -5.19 1.43 -0.55
C ALA A 34 -4.04 1.26 0.43
N VAL A 35 -4.00 0.10 1.10
CA VAL A 35 -2.89 -0.27 1.99
C VAL A 35 -2.06 -1.37 1.33
N THR A 36 -0.80 -1.09 0.97
CA THR A 36 0.08 -2.07 0.34
C THR A 36 1.56 -1.83 0.66
N GLN A 37 2.36 -2.89 0.60
CA GLN A 37 3.83 -2.82 0.63
C GLN A 37 4.45 -2.97 -0.76
N ASP A 38 3.66 -3.32 -1.78
CA ASP A 38 4.19 -3.47 -3.13
C ASP A 38 4.27 -2.09 -3.82
N ILE A 39 5.52 -1.65 -4.07
CA ILE A 39 5.82 -0.39 -4.77
C ILE A 39 5.24 -0.36 -6.19
N GLY A 40 5.20 -1.49 -6.91
CA GLY A 40 4.64 -1.56 -8.26
C GLY A 40 3.14 -1.33 -8.26
N LEU A 41 2.42 -1.98 -7.35
CA LEU A 41 1.00 -1.73 -7.15
C LEU A 41 0.75 -0.29 -6.63
N ALA A 42 1.58 0.21 -5.71
CA ALA A 42 1.46 1.57 -5.21
C ALA A 42 1.61 2.62 -6.32
N SER A 43 2.58 2.43 -7.22
CA SER A 43 2.81 3.31 -8.37
C SER A 43 1.60 3.37 -9.30
N THR A 44 1.05 2.21 -9.65
CA THR A 44 -0.12 2.14 -10.55
C THR A 44 -1.38 2.73 -9.91
N LEU A 45 -1.59 2.53 -8.61
CA LEU A 45 -2.71 3.10 -7.87
C LEU A 45 -2.59 4.62 -7.71
N LEU A 46 -1.38 5.14 -7.44
CA LEU A 46 -1.16 6.58 -7.35
C LEU A 46 -1.40 7.31 -8.67
N ALA A 47 -1.00 6.72 -9.80
CA ALA A 47 -1.33 7.24 -11.12
C ALA A 47 -2.86 7.32 -11.36
N LYS A 48 -3.65 6.47 -10.68
CA LYS A 48 -5.13 6.51 -10.69
C LYS A 48 -5.72 7.54 -9.70
N GLY A 49 -4.89 8.23 -8.94
CA GLY A 49 -5.31 9.18 -7.91
C GLY A 49 -5.87 8.52 -6.65
N VAL A 50 -5.45 7.28 -6.36
CA VAL A 50 -5.73 6.56 -5.11
C VAL A 50 -4.67 6.95 -4.08
N TYR A 51 -5.08 7.18 -2.83
CA TYR A 51 -4.15 7.38 -1.73
C TYR A 51 -3.55 6.04 -1.32
N VAL A 52 -2.22 5.91 -1.30
CA VAL A 52 -1.57 4.65 -0.97
C VAL A 52 -0.75 4.78 0.31
N LEU A 53 -1.00 3.88 1.26
CA LEU A 53 -0.36 3.84 2.57
C LEU A 53 0.33 2.48 2.76
N SER A 54 1.53 2.47 3.34
CA SER A 54 2.14 1.22 3.79
C SER A 54 1.59 0.80 5.15
N PRO A 55 1.61 -0.49 5.51
CA PRO A 55 1.30 -0.98 6.85
C PRO A 55 2.18 -0.41 7.97
N ARG A 56 3.24 0.33 7.65
CA ARG A 56 4.11 1.04 8.60
C ARG A 56 3.73 2.52 8.77
N GLY A 57 2.67 2.97 8.11
CA GLY A 57 2.24 4.37 8.14
C GLY A 57 3.01 5.27 7.18
N ILE A 58 3.87 4.74 6.31
CA ILE A 58 4.52 5.54 5.27
C ILE A 58 3.52 5.76 4.13
N GLN A 59 3.14 7.00 3.86
CA GLN A 59 2.34 7.36 2.69
C GLN A 59 3.23 7.39 1.45
N PHE A 60 2.76 6.78 0.36
CA PHE A 60 3.43 6.88 -0.92
C PHE A 60 2.98 8.14 -1.66
N GLU A 61 3.94 8.84 -2.25
CA GLU A 61 3.71 10.00 -3.11
C GLU A 61 4.34 9.76 -4.49
N GLU A 62 3.76 10.34 -5.52
CA GLU A 62 4.19 10.16 -6.91
C GLU A 62 5.66 10.58 -7.12
N LYS A 63 6.09 11.65 -6.44
CA LYS A 63 7.46 12.17 -6.47
C LYS A 63 8.51 11.18 -5.94
N ASP A 64 8.13 10.32 -5.00
CA ASP A 64 9.04 9.40 -4.31
C ASP A 64 9.02 8.00 -4.92
N ILE A 65 7.99 7.69 -5.71
CA ILE A 65 7.78 6.35 -6.26
C ILE A 65 8.76 5.99 -7.36
N GLN A 66 9.15 6.96 -8.18
CA GLN A 66 10.14 6.71 -9.23
C GLN A 66 11.47 6.24 -8.62
N THR A 67 11.95 6.95 -7.60
CA THR A 67 13.11 6.59 -6.81
C THR A 67 12.94 5.23 -6.13
N ALA A 68 11.76 4.96 -5.56
CA ALA A 68 11.47 3.67 -4.90
C ALA A 68 11.48 2.49 -5.89
N LEU A 69 10.99 2.68 -7.11
CA LEU A 69 11.02 1.68 -8.19
C LEU A 69 12.45 1.39 -8.64
N GLU A 70 13.27 2.43 -8.79
CA GLU A 70 14.68 2.29 -9.14
C GLU A 70 15.46 1.52 -8.06
N LEU A 71 15.27 1.86 -6.79
CA LEU A 71 15.86 1.14 -5.66
C LEU A 71 15.42 -0.32 -5.61
N ARG A 72 14.17 -0.62 -5.93
CA ARG A 72 13.67 -2.00 -6.05
C ARG A 72 14.37 -2.74 -7.19
N HIS A 73 14.54 -2.10 -8.35
CA HIS A 73 15.24 -2.68 -9.49
C HIS A 73 16.71 -3.00 -9.16
N LEU A 74 17.40 -2.05 -8.51
CA LEU A 74 18.77 -2.24 -8.05
C LEU A 74 18.88 -3.38 -7.03
N SER A 75 17.96 -3.46 -6.07
CA SER A 75 17.88 -4.53 -5.07
C SER A 75 17.59 -5.91 -5.70
N ALA A 76 16.78 -5.95 -6.76
CA ALA A 76 16.53 -7.19 -7.52
C ALA A 76 17.77 -7.61 -8.32
N LYS A 77 18.50 -6.64 -8.90
CA LYS A 77 19.78 -6.89 -9.58
C LYS A 77 20.85 -7.41 -8.63
N ALA A 78 20.93 -6.88 -7.40
CA ALA A 78 21.82 -7.35 -6.35
C ALA A 78 21.51 -8.81 -5.95
N ARG A 79 20.23 -9.13 -5.73
CA ARG A 79 19.78 -10.51 -5.46
C ARG A 79 20.17 -11.50 -6.55
N ARG A 80 20.07 -11.11 -7.83
CA ARG A 80 20.54 -11.95 -8.96
C ARG A 80 22.05 -12.22 -8.95
N ARG A 81 22.83 -11.36 -8.30
CA ARG A 81 24.28 -11.55 -8.09
C ARG A 81 24.61 -12.29 -6.79
N GLY A 82 23.60 -12.80 -6.07
CA GLY A 82 23.77 -13.49 -4.80
C GLY A 82 23.90 -12.58 -3.58
N GLU A 83 23.71 -11.26 -3.74
CA GLU A 83 23.72 -10.30 -2.63
C GLU A 83 22.32 -10.20 -2.01
N TYR A 84 22.13 -10.83 -0.85
CA TYR A 84 20.86 -10.79 -0.11
C TYR A 84 20.94 -9.78 1.03
N GLY A 85 20.04 -8.79 1.01
CA GLY A 85 19.81 -7.91 2.15
C GLY A 85 19.04 -8.62 3.27
N LYS A 86 19.09 -8.07 4.49
CA LYS A 86 18.16 -8.49 5.55
C LYS A 86 16.73 -8.17 5.13
N GLY A 87 15.82 -9.10 5.40
CA GLY A 87 14.39 -8.89 5.18
C GLY A 87 13.84 -7.70 5.99
N PRO A 88 12.62 -7.24 5.67
CA PRO A 88 12.00 -6.15 6.40
C PRO A 88 11.97 -6.45 7.91
N ARG A 89 12.29 -5.44 8.72
CA ARG A 89 12.29 -5.56 10.18
C ARG A 89 10.90 -5.98 10.68
N ARG A 90 10.84 -6.69 11.81
CA ARG A 90 9.56 -6.97 12.48
C ARG A 90 8.81 -5.66 12.76
N PHE A 91 7.48 -5.70 12.67
CA PHE A 91 6.65 -4.56 13.06
C PHE A 91 6.85 -4.25 14.54
N SER A 92 7.06 -2.97 14.83
CA SER A 92 7.14 -2.42 16.17
C SER A 92 5.80 -1.83 16.61
N GLU A 93 5.67 -1.53 17.89
CA GLU A 93 4.51 -0.80 18.41
C GLU A 93 4.45 0.63 17.85
N ALA A 94 5.60 1.26 17.65
CA ALA A 94 5.70 2.56 16.98
C ALA A 94 5.16 2.53 15.54
N ASP A 95 5.40 1.45 14.78
CA ASP A 95 4.84 1.29 13.43
C ASP A 95 3.30 1.24 13.47
N ARG A 96 2.71 0.58 14.48
CA ARG A 96 1.26 0.49 14.64
C ARG A 96 0.63 1.84 14.98
N ILE A 97 1.26 2.59 15.89
CA ILE A 97 0.82 3.94 16.27
C ILE A 97 0.89 4.87 15.05
N THR A 98 2.02 4.86 14.35
CA THR A 98 2.24 5.68 13.15
C THR A 98 1.22 5.35 12.07
N PHE A 99 1.00 4.06 11.79
CA PHE A 99 -0.03 3.63 10.86
C PHE A 99 -1.42 4.13 11.25
N GLY A 100 -1.82 3.97 12.52
CA GLY A 100 -3.12 4.43 13.01
C GLY A 100 -3.31 5.95 12.85
N GLN A 101 -2.27 6.73 13.17
CA GLN A 101 -2.29 8.19 13.02
C GLN A 101 -2.45 8.62 11.55
N GLU A 102 -1.61 8.09 10.66
CA GLU A 102 -1.63 8.45 9.25
C GLU A 102 -2.89 7.95 8.55
N PHE A 103 -3.37 6.75 8.88
CA PHE A 103 -4.61 6.21 8.36
C PHE A 103 -5.82 7.05 8.80
N THR A 104 -5.87 7.45 10.08
CA THR A 104 -6.92 8.35 10.59
C THR A 104 -6.88 9.71 9.90
N ARG A 105 -5.68 10.27 9.71
CA ARG A 105 -5.49 11.54 9.00
C ARG A 105 -6.00 11.48 7.56
N LEU A 106 -5.68 10.39 6.83
CA LEU A 106 -6.18 10.17 5.48
C LEU A 106 -7.70 10.09 5.44
N LEU A 107 -8.33 9.38 6.38
CA LEU A 107 -9.78 9.27 6.46
C LEU A 107 -10.46 10.61 6.77
N SER A 108 -9.91 11.39 7.70
CA SER A 108 -10.45 12.72 8.05
C SER A 108 -10.34 13.70 6.87
N ASN A 109 -9.21 13.70 6.17
CA ASN A 109 -9.04 14.54 4.97
C ASN A 109 -9.95 14.11 3.81
N SER A 110 -10.20 12.80 3.68
CA SER A 110 -11.09 12.24 2.65
C SER A 110 -12.57 12.58 2.91
N GLN A 111 -12.99 12.68 4.18
CA GLN A 111 -14.35 13.07 4.55
C GLN A 111 -14.65 14.54 4.25
N CYS A 112 -13.68 15.45 4.45
CA CYS A 112 -13.87 16.87 4.12
C CYS A 112 -14.06 17.12 2.61
N ARG A 113 -13.48 16.29 1.73
CA ARG A 113 -13.56 16.48 0.27
C ARG A 113 -14.84 15.96 -0.40
N LYS A 114 -15.65 15.16 0.30
CA LYS A 114 -16.94 14.67 -0.22
C LYS A 114 -18.09 15.69 -0.07
N LEU A 115 -17.83 16.85 0.54
CA LEU A 115 -18.82 17.90 0.80
C LEU A 115 -18.79 19.04 -0.23
N GLU A 116 -18.06 18.88 -1.34
CA GLU A 116 -18.03 19.82 -2.48
C GLU A 116 -18.62 19.18 -3.74
#